data_AF-A0A6G9ZDT5-F1
#
_entry.id   AF-A0A6G9ZDT5-F1
#
_cell.length_a   1.000
_cell.length_b   1.000
_cell.length_c   1.000
_cell.angle_alpha   90.00
_cell.angle_beta   90.00
_cell.angle_gamma   90.00
#
_symmetry.space_group_name_H-M   'P 1'
#
loop_
_entity.id
_entity.type
_entity.pdbx_description
1 polymer ?
#
loop_
_entity_poly.entity_id
_entity_poly.type
_entity_poly.pdbx_seq_one_letter_code
_entity_poly.pdbx_strand_id
1 'polypeptide(L)'
;MEGFRRARHPEQIAARRTAILDTATAMLAEMPVAEISLNELSRRVGLAKSNVLRYFESREAILLQVLDDAWQQWLVRVEQSLAEVDASTPVAERIGQVVERIVSELIASPLLCELISVAFSVLERNVTTETITRFKHRMLAATTTQATRVHRCLPELTETSATGFAAEVFILTTAVWPLTHPPAQITDALQDPDLPFARTDFGQSMRHLLTTLLFGYLTHPANDLPANATGR
;
A
#
# COMPACT_ATOMS: atom_id res chain seq x y z
N MET A 1 40.19 -30.74 16.62
CA MET A 1 39.54 -30.27 15.38
C MET A 1 38.41 -29.35 15.76
N GLU A 2 38.67 -28.07 15.54
CA GLU A 2 37.91 -26.92 16.07
C GLU A 2 36.49 -26.85 15.48
N GLY A 3 35.56 -26.43 16.34
CA GLY A 3 34.14 -26.44 16.10
C GLY A 3 33.71 -25.56 14.92
N PHE A 4 32.73 -26.08 14.19
CA PHE A 4 31.93 -25.35 13.22
C PHE A 4 31.39 -24.05 13.85
N ARG A 5 32.02 -22.92 13.52
CA ARG A 5 31.70 -21.59 14.06
C ARG A 5 30.36 -21.10 13.48
N ARG A 6 29.25 -21.57 14.04
CA ARG A 6 27.92 -20.95 13.89
C ARG A 6 27.89 -19.63 14.67
N ALA A 7 28.38 -18.58 14.04
CA ALA A 7 28.15 -17.21 14.46
C ALA A 7 28.07 -16.31 13.21
N ARG A 8 27.08 -16.55 12.35
CA ARG A 8 26.62 -15.50 11.41
C ARG A 8 25.90 -14.48 12.29
N HIS A 9 26.57 -13.37 12.60
CA HIS A 9 26.08 -12.33 13.51
C HIS A 9 24.66 -11.90 13.09
N PRO A 10 23.70 -11.72 14.02
CA PRO A 10 22.35 -11.22 13.69
C PRO A 10 22.36 -9.97 12.81
N GLU A 11 23.36 -9.10 13.02
CA GLU A 11 23.60 -7.90 12.21
C GLU A 11 23.92 -8.21 10.74
N GLN A 12 24.70 -9.27 10.47
CA GLN A 12 24.97 -9.69 9.09
C GLN A 12 23.72 -10.25 8.41
N ILE A 13 22.83 -10.90 9.17
CA ILE A 13 21.54 -11.36 8.65
C ILE A 13 20.65 -10.16 8.33
N ALA A 14 20.54 -9.19 9.25
CA ALA A 14 19.77 -7.97 9.04
C ALA A 14 20.29 -7.18 7.83
N ALA A 15 21.60 -6.92 7.76
CA ALA A 15 22.23 -6.22 6.64
C ALA A 15 21.95 -6.89 5.28
N ARG A 16 21.93 -8.24 5.25
CA ARG A 16 21.59 -8.97 4.03
C ARG A 16 20.11 -8.86 3.65
N ARG A 17 19.21 -8.87 4.63
CA ARG A 17 17.78 -8.62 4.37
C ARG A 17 17.58 -7.22 3.81
N THR A 18 18.19 -6.21 4.43
CA THR A 18 18.14 -4.81 3.97
C THR A 18 18.65 -4.68 2.54
N ALA A 19 19.82 -5.26 2.22
CA ALA A 19 20.36 -5.21 0.85
C ALA A 19 19.41 -5.83 -0.20
N ILE A 20 18.70 -6.91 0.15
CA ILE A 20 17.70 -7.54 -0.74
C ILE A 20 16.50 -6.60 -0.95
N LEU A 21 15.99 -5.98 0.11
CA LEU A 21 14.86 -5.05 0.05
C LEU A 21 15.24 -3.78 -0.71
N ASP A 22 16.39 -3.17 -0.42
CA ASP A 22 16.89 -1.98 -1.13
C ASP A 22 17.05 -2.24 -2.62
N THR A 23 17.57 -3.42 -2.99
CA THR A 23 17.68 -3.83 -4.39
C THR A 23 16.30 -3.95 -5.04
N ALA A 24 15.32 -4.56 -4.36
CA ALA A 24 13.97 -4.67 -4.87
C ALA A 24 13.29 -3.30 -5.06
N THR A 25 13.46 -2.41 -4.08
CA THR A 25 12.96 -1.02 -4.14
C THR A 25 13.59 -0.26 -5.30
N ALA A 26 14.91 -0.39 -5.51
CA ALA A 26 15.59 0.22 -6.65
C ALA A 26 15.08 -0.31 -7.99
N MET A 27 14.83 -1.63 -8.09
CA MET A 27 14.24 -2.22 -9.29
C MET A 27 12.84 -1.67 -9.58
N LEU A 28 11.99 -1.50 -8.56
CA LEU A 28 10.64 -0.95 -8.70
C LEU A 28 10.63 0.50 -9.20
N ALA A 29 11.73 1.24 -9.04
CA ALA A 29 11.87 2.58 -9.61
C ALA A 29 12.24 2.56 -11.11
N GLU A 30 12.68 1.41 -11.63
CA GLU A 30 13.15 1.26 -13.01
C GLU A 30 12.18 0.47 -13.90
N MET A 31 11.38 -0.42 -13.33
CA MET A 31 10.52 -1.34 -14.09
C MET A 31 9.22 -1.68 -13.34
N PRO A 32 8.16 -2.06 -14.07
CA PRO A 32 6.92 -2.50 -13.47
C PRO A 32 7.11 -3.73 -12.58
N VAL A 33 6.26 -3.87 -11.56
CA VAL A 33 6.27 -5.02 -10.63
C VAL A 33 6.28 -6.32 -11.44
N ALA A 34 5.45 -6.45 -12.48
CA ALA A 34 5.34 -7.68 -13.27
C ALA A 34 6.67 -8.20 -13.84
N GLU A 35 7.63 -7.31 -14.15
CA GLU A 35 8.91 -7.65 -14.78
C GLU A 35 10.00 -8.05 -13.78
N ILE A 36 9.86 -7.68 -12.51
CA ILE A 36 10.83 -8.04 -11.48
C ILE A 36 10.85 -9.56 -11.33
N SER A 37 11.96 -10.25 -11.52
CA SER A 37 12.03 -11.69 -11.26
C SER A 37 12.98 -11.99 -10.10
N LEU A 38 12.77 -13.12 -9.42
CA LEU A 38 13.70 -13.54 -8.37
C LEU A 38 15.12 -13.78 -8.93
N ASN A 39 15.22 -14.20 -10.19
CA ASN A 39 16.52 -14.38 -10.86
C ASN A 39 17.22 -13.03 -11.10
N GLU A 40 16.49 -12.03 -11.61
CA GLU A 40 17.03 -10.70 -11.86
C GLU A 40 17.41 -10.00 -10.55
N LEU A 41 16.55 -10.11 -9.52
CA LEU A 41 16.85 -9.60 -8.18
C LEU A 41 18.12 -10.23 -7.62
N SER A 42 18.24 -11.57 -7.71
CA SER A 42 19.44 -12.32 -7.26
C SER A 42 20.71 -11.82 -7.95
N ARG A 43 20.63 -11.58 -9.28
CA ARG A 43 21.73 -11.04 -10.07
C ARG A 43 22.15 -9.65 -9.60
N ARG A 44 21.20 -8.74 -9.38
CA ARG A 44 21.47 -7.35 -8.97
C ARG A 44 22.01 -7.22 -7.55
N VAL A 45 21.47 -8.00 -6.59
CA VAL A 45 21.99 -8.02 -5.21
C VAL A 45 23.32 -8.79 -5.08
N GLY A 46 23.77 -9.47 -6.14
CA GLY A 46 25.01 -10.24 -6.16
C GLY A 46 24.96 -11.51 -5.31
N LEU A 47 23.77 -12.11 -5.15
CA LEU A 47 23.57 -13.34 -4.39
C LEU A 47 23.05 -14.46 -5.28
N ALA A 48 23.50 -15.69 -5.03
CA ALA A 48 22.84 -16.86 -5.63
C ALA A 48 21.35 -16.90 -5.20
N LYS A 49 20.47 -17.36 -6.10
CA LYS A 49 19.03 -17.50 -5.81
C LYS A 49 18.74 -18.27 -4.53
N SER A 50 19.48 -19.36 -4.29
CA SER A 50 19.37 -20.16 -3.07
C SER A 50 19.76 -19.40 -1.80
N ASN A 51 20.62 -18.38 -1.89
CA ASN A 51 20.96 -17.51 -0.78
C ASN A 51 19.87 -16.48 -0.51
N VAL A 52 19.25 -15.89 -1.54
CA VAL A 52 18.09 -14.99 -1.38
C VAL A 52 16.93 -15.75 -0.71
N LEU A 53 16.69 -16.99 -1.16
CA LEU A 53 15.63 -17.85 -0.63
C LEU A 53 15.82 -18.27 0.85
N ARG A 54 16.99 -18.04 1.44
CA ARG A 54 17.21 -18.23 2.88
C ARG A 54 16.65 -17.08 3.72
N TYR A 55 16.42 -15.92 3.11
CA TYR A 55 15.91 -14.73 3.79
C TYR A 55 14.43 -14.48 3.48
N PHE A 56 14.00 -14.79 2.26
CA PHE A 56 12.62 -14.63 1.81
C PHE A 56 12.20 -15.84 1.00
N GLU A 57 11.04 -16.41 1.29
CA GLU A 57 10.58 -17.64 0.65
C GLU A 57 10.26 -17.48 -0.84
N SER A 58 9.96 -16.27 -1.30
CA SER A 58 9.60 -15.97 -2.68
C SER A 58 9.88 -14.51 -3.03
N ARG A 59 9.70 -14.17 -4.31
CA ARG A 59 9.73 -12.77 -4.78
C ARG A 59 8.59 -11.98 -4.14
N GLU A 60 7.42 -12.58 -4.05
CA GLU A 60 6.22 -12.00 -3.48
C GLU A 60 6.42 -11.67 -2.00
N ALA A 61 7.09 -12.54 -1.23
CA ALA A 61 7.45 -12.26 0.15
C ALA A 61 8.39 -11.05 0.29
N ILE A 62 9.29 -10.83 -0.66
CA ILE A 62 10.14 -9.63 -0.71
C ILE A 62 9.26 -8.40 -0.98
N LEU A 63 8.43 -8.46 -2.01
CA LEU A 63 7.59 -7.33 -2.43
C LEU A 63 6.52 -6.96 -1.38
N LEU A 64 5.97 -7.93 -0.64
CA LEU A 64 5.07 -7.66 0.50
C LEU A 64 5.79 -6.90 1.62
N GLN A 65 7.07 -7.21 1.88
CA GLN A 65 7.85 -6.46 2.86
C GLN A 65 8.16 -5.04 2.35
N VAL A 66 8.48 -4.87 1.07
CA VAL A 66 8.67 -3.54 0.47
C VAL A 66 7.38 -2.72 0.52
N LEU A 67 6.22 -3.35 0.25
CA LEU A 67 4.91 -2.71 0.36
C LEU A 67 4.65 -2.23 1.79
N ASP A 68 4.91 -3.08 2.78
CA ASP A 68 4.78 -2.73 4.20
C ASP A 68 5.68 -1.53 4.56
N ASP A 69 6.97 -1.56 4.18
CA ASP A 69 7.91 -0.47 4.45
C ASP A 69 7.46 0.84 3.77
N ALA A 70 7.02 0.78 2.51
CA ALA A 70 6.52 1.93 1.76
C ALA A 70 5.23 2.51 2.37
N TRP A 71 4.34 1.64 2.84
CA TRP A 71 3.08 2.04 3.50
C TRP A 71 3.37 2.73 4.84
N GLN A 72 4.30 2.22 5.65
CA GLN A 72 4.69 2.89 6.90
C GLN A 72 5.29 4.28 6.65
N GLN A 73 6.14 4.43 5.64
CA GLN A 73 6.69 5.73 5.27
C GLN A 73 5.59 6.71 4.82
N TRP A 74 4.62 6.23 4.05
CA TRP A 74 3.47 7.03 3.64
C TRP A 74 2.62 7.46 4.84
N LEU A 75 2.35 6.57 5.80
CA LEU A 75 1.63 6.91 7.03
C LEU A 75 2.31 8.04 7.82
N VAL A 76 3.64 8.03 7.91
CA VAL A 76 4.41 9.10 8.58
C VAL A 76 4.22 10.43 7.86
N ARG A 77 4.29 10.46 6.52
CA ARG A 77 4.06 11.70 5.76
C ARG A 77 2.63 12.20 5.85
N VAL A 78 1.66 11.30 5.78
CA VAL A 78 0.24 11.63 5.97
C VAL A 78 0.02 12.20 7.37
N GLU A 79 0.60 11.61 8.42
CA GLU A 79 0.51 12.14 9.78
C GLU A 79 1.07 13.57 9.88
N GLN A 80 2.25 13.81 9.30
CA GLN A 80 2.86 15.14 9.29
C GLN A 80 1.99 16.15 8.55
N SER A 81 1.45 15.77 7.40
CA SER A 81 0.57 16.62 6.60
C SER A 81 -0.75 16.90 7.33
N LEU A 82 -1.37 15.89 7.94
CA LEU A 82 -2.65 16.04 8.65
C LEU A 82 -2.54 16.88 9.93
N ALA A 83 -1.35 17.01 10.53
CA ALA A 83 -1.13 17.84 11.70
C ALA A 83 -1.42 19.34 11.46
N GLU A 84 -1.45 19.77 10.20
CA GLU A 84 -1.76 21.15 9.79
C GLU A 84 -3.27 21.42 9.64
N VAL A 85 -4.12 20.40 9.78
CA VAL A 85 -5.58 20.57 9.70
C VAL A 85 -6.09 21.21 11.00
N ASP A 86 -6.55 22.46 10.91
CA ASP A 86 -7.10 23.16 12.06
C ASP A 86 -8.50 22.62 12.43
N ALA A 87 -8.64 22.11 13.65
CA ALA A 87 -9.88 21.61 14.21
C ALA A 87 -11.01 22.66 14.28
N SER A 88 -10.67 23.96 14.29
CA SER A 88 -11.64 25.06 14.28
C SER A 88 -12.31 25.26 12.90
N THR A 89 -11.72 24.73 11.85
CA THR A 89 -12.21 24.82 10.47
C THR A 89 -13.55 24.06 10.34
N PRO A 90 -14.54 24.57 9.57
CA PRO A 90 -15.78 23.85 9.31
C PRO A 90 -15.56 22.43 8.78
N VAL A 91 -16.37 21.47 9.22
CA VAL A 91 -16.20 20.03 8.92
C VAL A 91 -16.08 19.75 7.42
N ALA A 92 -16.88 20.41 6.59
CA ALA A 92 -16.85 20.22 5.14
C ALA A 92 -15.52 20.64 4.51
N GLU A 93 -14.89 21.69 5.03
CA GLU A 93 -13.58 22.14 4.57
C GLU A 93 -12.46 21.23 5.11
N ARG A 94 -12.55 20.79 6.37
CA ARG A 94 -11.63 19.77 6.92
C ARG A 94 -11.64 18.48 6.10
N ILE A 95 -12.80 18.01 5.64
CA ILE A 95 -12.91 16.85 4.75
C ILE A 95 -12.08 17.07 3.48
N GLY A 96 -12.24 18.24 2.84
CA GLY A 96 -11.46 18.61 1.66
C GLY A 96 -9.96 18.57 1.94
N GLN A 97 -9.52 19.14 3.07
CA GLN A 97 -8.11 19.15 3.48
C GLN A 97 -7.57 17.73 3.75
N VAL A 98 -8.32 16.89 4.48
CA VAL A 98 -7.92 15.50 4.76
C VAL A 98 -7.76 14.70 3.46
N VAL A 99 -8.74 14.80 2.57
CA VAL A 99 -8.71 14.11 1.26
C VAL A 99 -7.54 14.60 0.43
N GLU A 100 -7.34 15.91 0.31
CA GLU A 100 -6.26 16.48 -0.48
C GLU A 100 -4.89 15.98 -0.01
N ARG A 101 -4.67 15.96 1.30
CA ARG A 101 -3.41 15.54 1.91
C ARG A 101 -3.14 14.05 1.69
N ILE A 102 -4.14 13.19 1.91
CA ILE A 102 -4.05 11.75 1.65
C ILE A 102 -3.74 11.49 0.17
N VAL A 103 -4.48 12.14 -0.74
CA VAL A 103 -4.32 11.92 -2.18
C VAL A 103 -3.00 12.48 -2.69
N SER A 104 -2.57 13.66 -2.22
CA SER A 104 -1.27 14.24 -2.56
C SER A 104 -0.12 13.31 -2.17
N GLU A 105 -0.19 12.72 -0.97
CA GLU A 105 0.82 11.75 -0.54
C GLU A 105 0.79 10.45 -1.35
N LEU A 106 -0.39 9.98 -1.79
CA LEU A 106 -0.49 8.84 -2.70
C LEU A 106 0.12 9.14 -4.07
N ILE A 107 -0.17 10.32 -4.65
CA ILE A 107 0.40 10.78 -5.93
C ILE A 107 1.92 10.88 -5.82
N ALA A 108 2.45 11.38 -4.70
CA ALA A 108 3.88 11.43 -4.43
C ALA A 108 4.53 10.05 -4.19
N SER A 109 3.73 8.98 -4.11
CA SER A 109 4.16 7.63 -3.77
C SER A 109 3.75 6.59 -4.84
N PRO A 110 4.17 6.73 -6.11
CA PRO A 110 3.75 5.83 -7.19
C PRO A 110 4.11 4.36 -6.95
N LEU A 111 5.30 4.10 -6.40
CA LEU A 111 5.75 2.74 -6.03
C LEU A 111 4.80 2.07 -5.03
N LEU A 112 4.31 2.83 -4.04
CA LEU A 112 3.34 2.35 -3.08
C LEU A 112 2.03 1.98 -3.78
N CYS A 113 1.50 2.87 -4.60
CA CYS A 113 0.26 2.65 -5.34
C CYS A 113 0.36 1.44 -6.28
N GLU A 114 1.49 1.27 -6.96
CA GLU A 114 1.74 0.11 -7.82
C GLU A 114 1.73 -1.20 -7.02
N LEU A 115 2.43 -1.26 -5.89
CA LEU A 115 2.45 -2.45 -5.04
C LEU A 115 1.07 -2.77 -4.45
N ILE A 116 0.30 -1.76 -4.03
CA ILE A 116 -1.08 -1.93 -3.57
C ILE A 116 -1.96 -2.54 -4.68
N SER A 117 -1.84 -2.05 -5.91
CA SER A 117 -2.63 -2.53 -7.05
C SER A 117 -2.51 -4.02 -7.35
N VAL A 118 -1.37 -4.61 -7.01
CA VAL A 118 -1.09 -6.03 -7.23
C VAL A 118 -1.08 -6.85 -5.94
N ALA A 119 -1.41 -6.25 -4.78
CA ALA A 119 -1.35 -6.92 -3.48
C ALA A 119 -2.19 -8.21 -3.47
N PHE A 120 -3.50 -8.11 -3.71
CA PHE A 120 -4.42 -9.26 -3.65
C PHE A 120 -4.30 -10.20 -4.87
N SER A 121 -3.94 -9.67 -6.02
CA SER A 121 -3.99 -10.40 -7.29
C SER A 121 -2.69 -11.15 -7.60
N VAL A 122 -1.55 -10.67 -7.08
CA VAL A 122 -0.23 -11.24 -7.34
C VAL A 122 0.49 -11.55 -6.03
N LEU A 123 0.71 -10.55 -5.17
CA LEU A 123 1.61 -10.69 -4.02
C LEU A 123 1.10 -11.72 -3.01
N GLU A 124 -0.22 -11.84 -2.86
CA GLU A 124 -0.80 -12.77 -1.89
C GLU A 124 -0.86 -14.24 -2.35
N ARG A 125 -0.53 -14.53 -3.62
CA ARG A 125 -0.76 -15.86 -4.21
C ARG A 125 0.37 -16.87 -4.03
N ASN A 126 1.62 -16.41 -3.88
CA ASN A 126 2.82 -17.25 -3.90
C ASN A 126 3.66 -17.12 -2.62
N VAL A 127 2.99 -17.18 -1.49
CA VAL A 127 3.60 -17.05 -0.15
C VAL A 127 2.92 -18.01 0.81
N THR A 128 3.58 -18.33 1.92
CA THR A 128 3.01 -19.19 2.94
C THR A 128 1.91 -18.47 3.72
N THR A 129 1.02 -19.26 4.32
CA THR A 129 -0.01 -18.76 5.23
C THR A 129 0.59 -17.91 6.36
N GLU A 130 1.76 -18.29 6.88
CA GLU A 130 2.44 -17.52 7.93
C GLU A 130 2.85 -16.12 7.44
N THR A 131 3.44 -16.02 6.25
CA THR A 131 3.81 -14.74 5.65
C THR A 131 2.59 -13.85 5.41
N ILE A 132 1.49 -14.42 4.90
CA ILE A 132 0.24 -13.68 4.70
C ILE A 132 -0.36 -13.21 6.01
N THR A 133 -0.47 -14.08 7.01
CA THR A 133 -1.01 -13.71 8.32
C THR A 133 -0.23 -12.56 8.92
N ARG A 134 1.11 -12.60 8.86
CA ARG A 134 1.96 -11.49 9.32
C ARG A 134 1.70 -10.21 8.53
N PHE A 135 1.62 -10.29 7.20
CA PHE A 135 1.31 -9.14 6.35
C PHE A 135 -0.07 -8.55 6.68
N LYS A 136 -1.11 -9.37 6.83
CA LYS A 136 -2.47 -8.92 7.18
C LYS A 136 -2.52 -8.25 8.56
N HIS A 137 -1.77 -8.75 9.55
CA HIS A 137 -1.66 -8.08 10.85
C HIS A 137 -1.02 -6.70 10.74
N ARG A 138 0.03 -6.55 9.94
CA ARG A 138 0.68 -5.25 9.72
C ARG A 138 -0.22 -4.29 8.94
N MET A 139 -0.90 -4.78 7.91
CA MET A 139 -1.91 -4.04 7.16
C MET A 139 -3.02 -3.54 8.09
N LEU A 140 -3.53 -4.39 8.98
CA LEU A 140 -4.54 -3.99 9.97
C LEU A 140 -4.01 -2.90 10.93
N ALA A 141 -2.80 -3.08 11.49
CA ALA A 141 -2.20 -2.09 12.38
C ALA A 141 -1.99 -0.73 11.67
N ALA A 142 -1.61 -0.77 10.40
CA ALA A 142 -1.42 0.39 9.56
C ALA A 142 -2.76 1.11 9.28
N THR A 143 -3.83 0.37 8.96
CA THR A 143 -5.19 0.89 8.80
C THR A 143 -5.68 1.54 10.10
N THR A 144 -5.50 0.90 11.25
CA THR A 144 -5.87 1.47 12.56
C THR A 144 -5.11 2.76 12.85
N THR A 145 -3.82 2.81 12.50
CA THR A 145 -3.00 4.02 12.65
C THR A 145 -3.57 5.16 11.80
N GLN A 146 -3.85 4.90 10.52
CA GLN A 146 -4.46 5.89 9.63
C GLN A 146 -5.83 6.36 10.14
N ALA A 147 -6.69 5.43 10.53
CA ALA A 147 -8.02 5.72 11.07
C ALA A 147 -7.94 6.66 12.28
N THR A 148 -7.00 6.40 13.19
CA THR A 148 -6.76 7.26 14.35
C THR A 148 -6.37 8.68 13.94
N ARG A 149 -5.54 8.85 12.89
CA ARG A 149 -5.15 10.17 12.38
C ARG A 149 -6.33 10.89 11.74
N VAL A 150 -7.10 10.20 10.90
CA VAL A 150 -8.30 10.75 10.27
C VAL A 150 -9.34 11.17 11.31
N HIS A 151 -9.60 10.32 12.31
CA HIS A 151 -10.56 10.62 13.37
C HIS A 151 -10.15 11.84 14.22
N ARG A 152 -8.85 12.09 14.42
CA ARG A 152 -8.38 13.32 15.08
C ARG A 152 -8.72 14.58 14.28
N CYS A 153 -8.64 14.52 12.94
CA CYS A 153 -9.01 15.63 12.06
C CYS A 153 -10.53 15.75 11.90
N LEU A 154 -11.26 14.65 12.04
CA LEU A 154 -12.71 14.55 11.83
C LEU A 154 -13.37 13.78 13.00
N PRO A 155 -13.43 14.38 14.21
CA PRO A 155 -14.03 13.76 15.39
C PRO A 155 -15.53 13.49 15.24
N GLU A 156 -16.17 14.06 14.23
CA GLU A 156 -17.57 13.79 13.86
C GLU A 156 -17.79 12.38 13.30
N LEU A 157 -16.73 11.71 12.82
CA LEU A 157 -16.80 10.31 12.40
C LEU A 157 -16.83 9.38 13.61
N THR A 158 -17.58 8.28 13.54
CA THR A 158 -17.37 7.18 14.49
C THR A 158 -16.02 6.51 14.24
N GLU A 159 -15.44 5.85 15.25
CA GLU A 159 -14.20 5.09 15.09
C GLU A 159 -14.32 4.01 14.00
N THR A 160 -15.47 3.33 13.92
CA THR A 160 -15.80 2.36 12.89
C THR A 160 -15.81 2.98 11.50
N SER A 161 -16.36 4.20 11.35
CA SER A 161 -16.37 4.92 10.08
C SER A 161 -14.98 5.39 9.67
N ALA A 162 -14.16 5.86 10.63
CA ALA A 162 -12.77 6.23 10.36
C ALA A 162 -11.93 5.02 9.94
N THR A 163 -12.17 3.86 10.55
CA THR A 163 -11.53 2.58 10.18
C THR A 163 -11.98 2.12 8.80
N GLY A 164 -13.28 2.20 8.50
CA GLY A 164 -13.83 1.92 7.17
C GLY A 164 -13.19 2.81 6.11
N PHE A 165 -13.16 4.12 6.33
CA PHE A 165 -12.52 5.06 5.42
C PHE A 165 -11.03 4.75 5.19
N ALA A 166 -10.27 4.44 6.25
CA ALA A 166 -8.86 4.07 6.12
C ALA A 166 -8.66 2.80 5.29
N ALA A 167 -9.53 1.79 5.47
CA ALA A 167 -9.50 0.57 4.65
C ALA A 167 -9.85 0.87 3.18
N GLU A 168 -10.84 1.73 2.94
CA GLU A 168 -11.26 2.12 1.59
C GLU A 168 -10.15 2.87 0.82
N VAL A 169 -9.30 3.65 1.50
CA VAL A 169 -8.12 4.24 0.84
C VAL A 169 -7.24 3.16 0.19
N PHE A 170 -6.98 2.06 0.91
CA PHE A 170 -6.23 0.93 0.35
C PHE A 170 -7.00 0.26 -0.80
N ILE A 171 -8.27 -0.10 -0.56
CA ILE A 171 -9.12 -0.83 -1.51
C ILE A 171 -9.29 -0.04 -2.81
N LEU A 172 -9.64 1.24 -2.74
CA LEU A 172 -9.79 2.09 -3.92
C LEU A 172 -8.48 2.26 -4.67
N THR A 173 -7.34 2.36 -3.97
CA THR A 173 -6.04 2.39 -4.64
C THR A 173 -5.79 1.12 -5.45
N THR A 174 -6.27 -0.06 -4.99
CA THR A 174 -6.13 -1.30 -5.76
C THR A 174 -6.82 -1.26 -7.12
N ALA A 175 -7.93 -0.53 -7.24
CA ALA A 175 -8.74 -0.47 -8.45
C ALA A 175 -8.43 0.75 -9.32
N VAL A 176 -8.25 1.91 -8.70
CA VAL A 176 -8.08 3.20 -9.41
C VAL A 176 -6.67 3.31 -10.02
N TRP A 177 -5.64 2.77 -9.37
CA TRP A 177 -4.28 2.82 -9.91
C TRP A 177 -4.14 2.15 -11.29
N PRO A 178 -4.49 0.86 -11.49
CA PRO A 178 -4.34 0.21 -12.80
C PRO A 178 -5.29 0.77 -13.86
N LEU A 179 -6.44 1.35 -13.45
CA LEU A 179 -7.36 2.04 -14.35
C LEU A 179 -6.75 3.32 -14.95
N THR A 180 -5.95 4.03 -14.15
CA THR A 180 -5.38 5.35 -14.50
C THR A 180 -3.93 5.26 -15.00
N HIS A 181 -3.28 4.11 -14.78
CA HIS A 181 -1.94 3.77 -15.26
C HIS A 181 -1.96 2.48 -16.09
N PRO A 182 -2.74 2.45 -17.19
CA PRO A 182 -2.86 1.25 -18.00
C PRO A 182 -1.54 0.95 -18.76
N PRO A 183 -1.27 -0.32 -19.10
CA PRO A 183 -0.11 -0.67 -19.91
C PRO A 183 -0.24 -0.09 -21.33
N ALA A 184 0.88 -0.02 -22.05
CA ALA A 184 0.96 0.61 -23.37
C ALA A 184 -0.11 0.08 -24.36
N GLN A 185 -0.39 -1.22 -24.37
CA GLN A 185 -1.38 -1.80 -25.29
C GLN A 185 -2.80 -1.25 -25.07
N ILE A 186 -3.16 -0.99 -23.82
CA ILE A 186 -4.47 -0.38 -23.48
C ILE A 186 -4.44 1.11 -23.81
N THR A 187 -3.35 1.80 -23.51
CA THR A 187 -3.18 3.22 -23.88
C THR A 187 -3.32 3.44 -25.39
N ASP A 188 -2.78 2.53 -26.20
CA ASP A 188 -2.89 2.57 -27.65
C ASP A 188 -4.33 2.29 -28.12
N ALA A 189 -5.00 1.30 -27.52
CA ALA A 189 -6.40 1.00 -27.81
C ALA A 189 -7.32 2.20 -27.48
N LEU A 190 -7.04 2.93 -26.40
CA LEU A 190 -7.80 4.12 -25.99
C LEU A 190 -7.60 5.34 -26.90
N GLN A 191 -6.78 5.26 -27.95
CA GLN A 191 -6.75 6.28 -29.01
C GLN A 191 -7.88 6.13 -30.03
N ASP A 192 -8.59 4.99 -30.02
CA ASP A 192 -9.75 4.76 -30.88
C ASP A 192 -10.90 5.71 -30.48
N PRO A 193 -11.33 6.62 -31.38
CA PRO A 193 -12.41 7.57 -31.09
C PRO A 193 -13.77 6.89 -30.85
N ASP A 194 -13.96 5.64 -31.29
CA ASP A 194 -15.18 4.87 -31.07
C ASP A 194 -15.21 4.19 -29.69
N LEU A 195 -14.13 4.29 -28.91
CA LEU A 195 -14.06 3.86 -27.51
C LEU A 195 -14.17 5.08 -26.57
N PRO A 196 -15.37 5.44 -26.09
CA PRO A 196 -15.60 6.61 -25.24
C PRO A 196 -15.15 6.32 -23.79
N PHE A 197 -13.87 6.04 -23.59
CA PHE A 197 -13.29 5.98 -22.25
C PHE A 197 -12.59 7.31 -21.99
N ALA A 198 -13.11 8.05 -21.00
CA ALA A 198 -12.40 9.21 -20.49
C ALA A 198 -11.05 8.75 -19.94
N ARG A 199 -9.96 9.43 -20.34
CA ARG A 199 -8.69 9.33 -19.62
C ARG A 199 -8.93 9.85 -18.21
N THR A 200 -9.06 8.92 -17.28
CA THR A 200 -9.35 9.22 -15.88
C THR A 200 -8.04 9.57 -15.17
N ASP A 201 -8.02 10.71 -14.47
CA ASP A 201 -6.88 11.10 -13.63
C ASP A 201 -6.96 10.42 -12.26
N PHE A 202 -5.85 9.83 -11.80
CA PHE A 202 -5.79 9.13 -10.52
C PHE A 202 -6.18 10.05 -9.36
N GLY A 203 -5.60 11.26 -9.33
CA GLY A 203 -5.85 12.23 -8.28
C GLY A 203 -7.30 12.69 -8.26
N GLN A 204 -7.88 12.98 -9.42
CA GLN A 204 -9.27 13.39 -9.56
C GLN A 204 -10.22 12.29 -9.09
N SER A 205 -10.00 11.03 -9.49
CA SER A 205 -10.82 9.91 -9.05
C SER A 205 -10.72 9.66 -7.56
N MET A 206 -9.50 9.61 -7.01
CA MET A 206 -9.31 9.38 -5.58
C MET A 206 -9.93 10.51 -4.74
N ARG A 207 -9.76 11.78 -5.13
CA ARG A 207 -10.43 12.90 -4.43
C ARG A 207 -11.95 12.74 -4.45
N HIS A 208 -12.53 12.49 -5.63
CA HIS A 208 -13.97 12.33 -5.77
C HIS A 208 -14.52 11.19 -4.90
N LEU A 209 -13.90 10.01 -4.97
CA LEU A 209 -14.34 8.82 -4.24
C LEU A 209 -14.18 9.00 -2.72
N LEU A 210 -13.03 9.48 -2.27
CA LEU A 210 -12.75 9.65 -0.84
C LEU A 210 -13.59 10.77 -0.21
N THR A 211 -13.81 11.89 -0.91
CA THR A 211 -14.73 12.93 -0.46
C THR A 211 -16.16 12.39 -0.34
N THR A 212 -16.62 11.64 -1.34
CA THR A 212 -17.95 11.01 -1.32
C THR A 212 -18.09 10.05 -0.15
N LEU A 213 -17.08 9.22 0.13
CA LEU A 213 -17.08 8.31 1.27
C LEU A 213 -17.14 9.04 2.61
N LEU A 214 -16.36 10.11 2.81
CA LEU A 214 -16.39 10.85 4.08
C LEU A 214 -17.74 11.51 4.35
N PHE A 215 -18.35 12.16 3.34
CA PHE A 215 -19.71 12.68 3.49
C PHE A 215 -20.74 11.56 3.69
N GLY A 216 -20.56 10.42 3.02
CA GLY A 216 -21.36 9.22 3.22
C GLY A 216 -21.31 8.75 4.68
N TYR A 217 -20.11 8.62 5.26
CA TYR A 217 -19.95 8.20 6.65
C TYR A 217 -20.47 9.21 7.68
N LEU A 218 -20.43 10.52 7.39
CA LEU A 218 -21.03 11.52 8.28
C LEU A 218 -22.56 11.46 8.30
N THR A 219 -23.17 11.05 7.19
CA THR A 219 -24.64 10.96 7.05
C THR A 219 -25.18 9.58 7.46
N HIS A 220 -24.39 8.54 7.19
CA HIS A 220 -24.70 7.13 7.43
C HIS A 220 -23.47 6.46 8.05
N PRO A 221 -23.29 6.57 9.38
CA PRO A 221 -22.16 5.96 10.07
C PRO A 221 -22.07 4.48 9.76
N ALA A 222 -20.85 3.96 9.61
CA ALA A 222 -20.64 2.54 9.44
C ALA A 222 -21.24 1.77 10.63
N ASN A 223 -22.04 0.75 10.35
CA ASN A 223 -22.46 -0.19 11.38
C ASN A 223 -21.24 -0.99 11.84
N ASP A 224 -21.17 -1.27 13.14
CA ASP A 224 -20.24 -2.28 13.63
C ASP A 224 -20.56 -3.60 12.92
N LEU A 225 -19.59 -4.14 12.18
CA LEU A 225 -19.72 -5.49 11.63
C LEU A 225 -19.95 -6.42 12.83
N PRO A 226 -21.01 -7.24 12.84
CA PRO A 226 -21.18 -8.21 13.90
C PRO A 226 -19.92 -9.08 13.96
N ALA A 227 -19.38 -9.27 15.16
CA ALA A 227 -18.07 -9.87 15.45
C ALA A 227 -17.84 -11.30 14.89
N ASN A 228 -18.78 -11.87 14.13
CA ASN A 228 -18.72 -13.20 13.55
C ASN A 228 -19.10 -13.17 12.06
N ALA A 229 -18.13 -12.86 11.20
CA ALA A 229 -18.21 -13.16 9.76
C ALA A 229 -16.92 -13.77 9.19
N THR A 230 -15.98 -14.21 10.03
CA THR A 230 -14.87 -15.08 9.61
C THR A 230 -15.29 -16.54 9.74
N GLY A 231 -15.88 -17.05 8.67
CA GLY A 231 -16.30 -18.45 8.59
C GLY A 231 -16.81 -18.82 7.21
N ARG A 232 -15.97 -18.67 6.18
CA ARG A 232 -16.00 -19.48 4.95
C ARG A 232 -14.59 -19.63 4.40
#